data_AF-A0A3D1A7U7-F1
#
_entry.id   AF-A0A3D1A7U7-F1
#
_cell.length_a   1.000
_cell.length_b   1.000
_cell.length_c   1.000
_cell.angle_alpha   90.00
_cell.angle_beta   90.00
_cell.angle_gamma   90.00
#
_symmetry.space_group_name_H-M   'P 1'
#
loop_
_entity.id
_entity.type
_entity.pdbx_description
1 polymer ?
#
loop_
_entity_poly.entity_id
_entity_poly.type
_entity_poly.pdbx_seq_one_letter_code
_entity_poly.pdbx_strand_id
1 'polypeptide(L)'
;MEIAATLAFESVYEAWGRGDSARLSPEFVSAEALVKLKKVMADRKEEGLTFELKSLFTRRAEVVLTSAAEQSPLRLDEFTARITATAMRALLRNGKALHRDEAPEPFTEYWVFGRQNNCWKLRDILPRMDQECEDRSKDGAPGPAQIEWYWHS
;
A
#
# COMPACT_ATOMS: atom_id res chain seq x y z
N MET A 1 16.64 -3.59 -3.07
CA MET A 1 15.47 -2.70 -3.23
C MET A 1 14.19 -3.51 -3.30
N GLU A 2 14.07 -4.48 -4.20
CA GLU A 2 12.87 -5.35 -4.31
C GLU A 2 12.55 -6.12 -3.03
N ILE A 3 13.55 -6.75 -2.40
CA ILE A 3 13.36 -7.42 -1.09
C ILE A 3 12.83 -6.45 -0.02
N ALA A 4 13.37 -5.22 0.02
CA ALA A 4 12.90 -4.21 0.97
C ALA A 4 11.45 -3.79 0.69
N ALA A 5 11.08 -3.70 -0.60
CA ALA A 5 9.71 -3.40 -0.99
C ALA A 5 8.74 -4.52 -0.59
N THR A 6 9.09 -5.79 -0.84
CA THR A 6 8.28 -6.94 -0.42
C THR A 6 8.10 -7.00 1.10
N LEU A 7 9.18 -6.85 1.88
CA LEU A 7 9.11 -6.90 3.34
C LEU A 7 8.29 -5.74 3.93
N ALA A 8 8.46 -4.53 3.39
CA ALA A 8 7.66 -3.38 3.80
C ALA A 8 6.18 -3.59 3.46
N PHE A 9 5.89 -4.13 2.28
CA PHE A 9 4.54 -4.44 1.83
C PHE A 9 3.83 -5.41 2.76
N GLU A 10 4.46 -6.54 3.05
CA GLU A 10 3.91 -7.55 3.96
C GLU A 10 3.70 -7.01 5.38
N SER A 11 4.67 -6.26 5.91
CA SER A 11 4.58 -5.66 7.25
C SER A 11 3.42 -4.67 7.38
N VAL A 12 3.26 -3.77 6.40
CA VAL A 12 2.19 -2.77 6.40
C VAL A 12 0.82 -3.42 6.22
N TYR A 13 0.69 -4.37 5.29
CA TYR A 13 -0.58 -5.07 5.08
C TYR A 13 -0.97 -5.98 6.25
N GLU A 14 -0.01 -6.56 6.97
CA GLU A 14 -0.31 -7.29 8.20
C GLU A 14 -0.90 -6.35 9.27
N ALA A 15 -0.31 -5.16 9.45
CA ALA A 15 -0.82 -4.15 10.37
C ALA A 15 -2.24 -3.71 10.00
N TRP A 16 -2.51 -3.49 8.70
CA TRP A 16 -3.84 -3.15 8.21
C TRP A 16 -4.85 -4.29 8.37
N GLY A 17 -4.51 -5.52 8.00
CA GLY A 17 -5.41 -6.67 8.11
C GLY A 17 -5.81 -6.99 9.56
N ARG A 18 -4.99 -6.59 10.54
CA ARG A 18 -5.30 -6.71 11.97
C ARG A 18 -5.93 -5.46 12.58
N GLY A 19 -6.00 -4.35 11.84
CA GLY A 19 -6.48 -3.07 12.35
C GLY A 19 -5.60 -2.50 13.49
N ASP A 20 -4.32 -2.87 13.55
CA ASP A 20 -3.41 -2.52 14.64
C ASP A 20 -2.26 -1.65 14.13
N SER A 21 -2.38 -0.35 14.36
CA SER A 21 -1.41 0.65 13.91
C SER A 21 -0.10 0.62 14.70
N ALA A 22 -0.05 -0.07 15.85
CA ALA A 22 1.18 -0.27 16.62
C ALA A 22 2.14 -1.28 15.95
N ARG A 23 1.62 -2.11 15.04
CA ARG A 23 2.43 -3.08 14.27
C ARG A 23 3.20 -2.47 13.10
N LEU A 24 2.92 -1.21 12.75
CA LEU A 24 3.69 -0.51 11.73
C LEU A 24 5.14 -0.30 12.22
N SER A 25 6.09 -0.98 11.59
CA SER A 25 7.48 -0.99 12.03
C SER A 25 8.27 0.21 11.48
N PRO A 26 9.02 0.93 12.32
CA PRO A 26 9.95 1.98 11.87
C PRO A 26 11.18 1.43 11.12
N GLU A 27 11.35 0.11 11.07
CA GLU A 27 12.36 -0.55 10.24
C GLU A 27 12.02 -0.42 8.76
N PHE A 28 10.75 -0.60 8.40
CA PHE A 28 10.28 -0.65 7.01
C PHE A 28 9.62 0.64 6.55
N VAL A 29 9.16 1.49 7.47
CA VAL A 29 8.38 2.69 7.18
C VAL A 29 9.09 3.92 7.73
N SER A 30 9.14 5.00 6.94
CA SER A 30 9.73 6.28 7.37
C SER A 30 8.91 6.89 8.50
N ALA A 31 9.52 7.78 9.29
CA ALA A 31 8.82 8.44 10.40
C ALA A 31 7.61 9.25 9.91
N GLU A 32 7.75 9.92 8.77
CA GLU A 32 6.69 10.71 8.14
C GLU A 32 5.56 9.81 7.66
N ALA A 33 5.89 8.70 6.98
CA ALA A 33 4.91 7.73 6.52
C ALA A 33 4.18 7.04 7.68
N LEU A 34 4.87 6.74 8.78
CA LEU A 34 4.26 6.17 9.99
C LEU A 34 3.18 7.09 10.56
N VAL A 35 3.45 8.39 10.67
CA VAL A 35 2.47 9.36 11.17
C VAL A 35 1.24 9.39 10.25
N LYS A 36 1.46 9.46 8.94
CA LYS A 36 0.37 9.47 7.94
C LYS A 36 -0.47 8.19 8.00
N LEU A 37 0.17 7.03 8.00
CA LEU A 37 -0.52 5.73 8.04
C LEU A 37 -1.31 5.53 9.35
N LYS A 38 -0.74 5.90 10.49
CA LYS A 38 -1.43 5.83 11.79
C LYS A 38 -2.66 6.73 11.82
N LYS A 39 -2.55 7.96 11.30
CA LYS A 39 -3.67 8.88 11.18
C LYS A 39 -4.78 8.27 10.30
N VAL A 40 -4.42 7.77 9.12
CA VAL A 40 -5.36 7.11 8.21
C VAL A 40 -6.09 5.93 8.88
N MET A 41 -5.37 5.08 9.63
CA MET A 41 -5.99 3.98 10.35
C MET A 41 -6.92 4.46 11.48
N ALA A 42 -6.59 5.56 12.14
CA ALA A 42 -7.42 6.16 13.19
C ALA A 42 -8.70 6.77 12.62
N ASP A 43 -8.59 7.58 11.57
CA ASP A 43 -9.72 8.23 10.90
C ASP A 43 -10.73 7.17 10.39
N ARG A 44 -10.24 6.08 9.78
CA ARG A 44 -11.08 4.93 9.36
C ARG A 44 -11.81 4.29 10.53
N LYS A 45 -11.12 4.10 11.65
CA LYS A 45 -11.70 3.49 12.84
C LYS A 45 -12.80 4.38 13.42
N GLU A 46 -12.65 5.70 13.37
CA GLU A 46 -13.66 6.67 13.77
C GLU A 46 -14.89 6.63 12.83
N GLU A 47 -14.68 6.47 11.53
CA GLU A 47 -15.75 6.28 10.54
C GLU A 47 -16.45 4.90 10.62
N GLY A 48 -15.93 4.00 11.46
CA GLY A 48 -16.38 2.63 11.62
C GLY A 48 -16.00 1.73 10.45
N LEU A 49 -15.02 2.13 9.62
CA LEU A 49 -14.52 1.36 8.50
C LEU A 49 -13.45 0.37 8.96
N THR A 50 -13.69 -0.91 8.67
CA THR A 50 -12.74 -2.00 8.90
C THR A 50 -12.37 -2.64 7.57
N PHE A 51 -11.07 -2.83 7.37
CA PHE A 51 -10.53 -3.54 6.21
C PHE A 51 -10.06 -4.93 6.63
N GLU A 52 -10.64 -5.96 6.02
CA GLU A 52 -10.23 -7.34 6.20
C GLU A 52 -9.51 -7.83 4.97
N LEU A 53 -8.40 -8.52 5.20
CA LEU A 53 -7.58 -9.11 4.15
C LEU A 53 -7.36 -10.58 4.47
N LYS A 54 -7.69 -11.46 3.52
CA LYS A 54 -7.45 -12.90 3.62
C LYS A 54 -6.64 -13.37 2.43
N SER A 55 -5.81 -14.39 2.65
CA SER A 55 -5.01 -15.03 1.61
C SER A 55 -4.15 -14.03 0.80
N LEU A 56 -3.56 -13.03 1.48
CA LEU A 56 -2.62 -12.11 0.84
C LEU A 56 -1.37 -12.88 0.39
N PHE A 57 -1.01 -12.69 -0.87
CA PHE A 57 0.21 -13.21 -1.45
C PHE A 57 0.84 -12.18 -2.38
N THR A 58 2.08 -11.78 -2.08
CA THR A 58 2.88 -10.91 -2.95
C THR A 58 3.40 -11.72 -4.13
N ARG A 59 3.02 -11.34 -5.35
CA ARG A 59 3.46 -12.02 -6.58
C ARG A 59 4.83 -11.51 -7.03
N ARG A 60 4.99 -10.19 -7.08
CA ARG A 60 6.20 -9.55 -7.60
C ARG A 60 6.33 -8.13 -7.12
N ALA A 61 7.54 -7.73 -6.74
CA ALA A 61 7.93 -6.34 -6.56
C ALA A 61 9.03 -6.01 -7.57
N GLU A 62 8.80 -5.00 -8.41
CA GLU A 62 9.76 -4.56 -9.45
C GLU A 62 10.09 -3.09 -9.24
N VAL A 63 11.36 -2.71 -9.32
CA VAL A 63 11.74 -1.29 -9.32
C VAL A 63 11.43 -0.69 -10.69
N VAL A 64 10.55 0.32 -10.72
CA VAL A 64 10.12 0.99 -11.97
C VAL A 64 10.68 2.39 -12.14
N LEU A 65 11.14 3.02 -11.06
CA LEU A 65 11.79 4.33 -11.08
C LEU A 65 12.86 4.38 -9.99
N THR A 66 13.97 5.03 -10.28
CA THR A 66 15.01 5.38 -9.31
C THR A 66 15.35 6.85 -9.47
N SER A 67 15.51 7.57 -8.37
CA SER A 67 15.90 8.97 -8.34
C SER A 67 17.06 9.13 -7.36
N ALA A 68 18.16 9.72 -7.81
CA ALA A 68 19.29 10.01 -6.93
C ALA A 68 18.97 11.18 -6.01
N ALA A 69 19.67 11.26 -4.87
CA ALA A 69 19.52 12.37 -3.91
C ALA A 69 19.63 13.77 -4.56
N GLU A 70 20.44 13.94 -5.60
CA GLU A 70 20.59 15.22 -6.31
C GLU A 70 19.32 15.67 -7.05
N GLN A 71 18.49 14.71 -7.44
CA GLN A 71 17.26 14.93 -8.22
C GLN A 71 16.01 14.88 -7.35
N SER A 72 16.09 14.30 -6.15
CA SER A 72 14.98 14.28 -5.19
C SER A 72 14.86 15.64 -4.47
N PRO A 73 13.65 16.24 -4.39
CA PRO A 73 13.38 17.41 -3.56
C PRO A 73 13.77 17.22 -2.09
N LEU A 74 13.76 15.97 -1.61
CA LEU A 74 14.09 15.61 -0.23
C LEU A 74 15.60 15.40 0.00
N ARG A 75 16.41 15.43 -1.06
CA ARG A 75 17.84 15.09 -1.04
C ARG A 75 18.14 13.69 -0.49
N LEU A 76 17.33 12.72 -0.90
CA LEU A 76 17.45 11.31 -0.53
C LEU A 76 17.49 10.47 -1.80
N ASP A 77 18.24 9.36 -1.80
CA ASP A 77 18.05 8.35 -2.84
C ASP A 77 16.64 7.76 -2.71
N GLU A 78 15.96 7.63 -3.83
CA GLU A 78 14.58 7.15 -3.89
C GLU A 78 14.41 6.10 -4.97
N PHE A 79 13.48 5.18 -4.73
CA PHE A 79 12.97 4.32 -5.79
C PHE A 79 11.47 4.10 -5.65
N THR A 80 10.81 3.85 -6.76
CA THR A 80 9.41 3.43 -6.81
C THR A 80 9.36 1.96 -7.21
N ALA A 81 8.68 1.14 -6.43
CA ALA A 81 8.38 -0.24 -6.77
C ALA A 81 6.94 -0.39 -7.25
N ARG A 82 6.75 -1.14 -8.34
CA ARG A 82 5.47 -1.71 -8.73
C ARG A 82 5.31 -3.06 -8.03
N ILE A 83 4.33 -3.17 -7.15
CA ILE A 83 4.06 -4.39 -6.38
C ILE A 83 2.75 -4.98 -6.88
N THR A 84 2.81 -6.24 -7.29
CA THR A 84 1.64 -7.05 -7.67
C THR A 84 1.38 -8.07 -6.58
N ALA A 85 0.12 -8.18 -6.16
CA ALA A 85 -0.29 -9.10 -5.11
C ALA A 85 -1.68 -9.67 -5.41
N THR A 86 -2.07 -10.70 -4.68
CA THR A 86 -3.42 -11.27 -4.72
C THR A 86 -3.96 -11.36 -3.31
N ALA A 87 -5.22 -11.00 -3.10
CA ALA A 87 -5.89 -11.16 -1.82
C ALA A 87 -7.41 -11.24 -1.98
N MET A 88 -8.08 -11.81 -0.99
CA MET A 88 -9.52 -11.64 -0.78
C MET A 88 -9.72 -10.47 0.17
N ARG A 89 -10.39 -9.41 -0.29
CA ARG A 89 -10.57 -8.18 0.49
C ARG A 89 -12.02 -8.03 0.90
N ALA A 90 -12.26 -7.51 2.08
CA ALA A 90 -13.58 -7.07 2.50
C ALA A 90 -13.49 -5.71 3.19
N LEU A 91 -14.39 -4.81 2.80
CA LEU A 91 -14.58 -3.52 3.45
C LEU A 91 -15.88 -3.58 4.24
N LEU A 92 -15.80 -3.35 5.53
CA LEU A 92 -16.94 -3.32 6.43
C LEU A 92 -17.13 -1.91 6.96
N ARG A 93 -18.37 -1.48 7.13
CA ARG A 93 -18.74 -0.26 7.86
C ARG A 93 -19.66 -0.64 9.00
N ASN A 94 -19.24 -0.36 10.23
CA ASN A 94 -19.96 -0.73 11.46
C ASN A 94 -20.35 -2.23 11.47
N GLY A 95 -19.44 -3.10 11.00
CA GLY A 95 -19.65 -4.55 10.93
C GLY A 95 -20.50 -5.04 9.74
N LYS A 96 -21.08 -4.15 8.93
CA LYS A 96 -21.79 -4.51 7.70
C LYS A 96 -20.83 -4.46 6.51
N ALA A 97 -20.74 -5.54 5.75
CA ALA A 97 -19.92 -5.57 4.53
C ALA A 97 -20.48 -4.58 3.50
N LEU A 98 -19.66 -3.60 3.11
CA LEU A 98 -19.87 -2.74 1.95
C LEU A 98 -19.39 -3.43 0.67
N HIS A 99 -18.26 -4.13 0.78
CA HIS A 99 -17.64 -4.88 -0.31
C HIS A 99 -17.00 -6.15 0.24
N ARG A 100 -17.03 -7.23 -0.54
CA ARG A 100 -16.32 -8.46 -0.24
C ARG A 100 -16.02 -9.19 -1.55
N ASP A 101 -14.76 -9.51 -1.77
CA ASP A 101 -14.36 -10.35 -2.88
C ASP A 101 -14.84 -11.79 -2.64
N GLU A 102 -15.37 -12.43 -3.67
CA GLU A 102 -15.82 -13.84 -3.63
C GLU A 102 -14.64 -14.81 -3.78
N ALA A 103 -13.56 -14.38 -4.43
CA ALA A 103 -12.33 -15.15 -4.66
C ALA A 103 -11.09 -14.24 -4.51
N PRO A 104 -9.87 -14.81 -4.40
CA PRO A 104 -8.66 -14.00 -4.36
C PRO A 104 -8.42 -13.26 -5.68
N GLU A 105 -8.40 -11.93 -5.63
CA GLU A 105 -8.25 -11.07 -6.80
C GLU A 105 -6.86 -10.43 -6.86
N PRO A 106 -6.22 -10.34 -8.05
CA PRO A 106 -4.98 -9.62 -8.22
C PRO A 106 -5.17 -8.11 -8.06
N PHE A 107 -4.11 -7.42 -7.62
CA PHE A 107 -4.03 -5.97 -7.62
C PHE A 107 -2.58 -5.51 -7.74
N THR A 108 -2.42 -4.25 -8.14
CA THR A 108 -1.12 -3.60 -8.34
C THR A 108 -1.09 -2.25 -7.64
N GLU A 109 0.00 -1.99 -6.92
CA GLU A 109 0.28 -0.72 -6.24
C GLU A 109 1.69 -0.20 -6.57
N TYR A 110 1.88 1.11 -6.39
CA TYR A 110 3.17 1.77 -6.60
C TYR A 110 3.65 2.41 -5.30
N TRP A 111 4.74 1.89 -4.75
CA TRP A 111 5.25 2.29 -3.44
C TRP A 111 6.56 3.02 -3.61
N VAL A 112 6.69 4.19 -2.98
CA VAL A 112 7.90 5.01 -3.03
C VAL A 112 8.70 4.84 -1.76
N PHE A 113 9.98 4.55 -1.93
CA PHE A 113 10.93 4.32 -0.85
C PHE A 113 12.00 5.40 -0.88
N GLY A 114 12.39 5.87 0.32
CA GLY A 114 13.54 6.73 0.52
C GLY A 114 14.64 6.01 1.30
N ARG A 115 15.90 6.31 1.00
CA ARG A 115 17.04 5.78 1.74
C ARG A 115 17.27 6.61 3.02
N GLN A 116 17.11 5.99 4.17
CA GLN A 116 17.31 6.59 5.50
C GLN A 116 18.17 5.68 6.37
N ASN A 117 19.23 6.21 6.99
CA ASN A 117 20.15 5.44 7.84
C ASN A 117 20.67 4.15 7.17
N ASN A 118 21.00 4.26 5.87
CA ASN A 118 21.45 3.14 5.03
C ASN A 118 20.41 2.02 4.78
N CYS A 119 19.15 2.23 5.17
CA CYS A 119 18.02 1.33 4.91
C CYS A 119 17.01 1.96 3.97
N TRP A 120 16.29 1.14 3.19
CA TRP A 120 15.19 1.58 2.36
C TRP A 120 13.89 1.54 3.15
N LYS A 121 13.19 2.67 3.24
CA LYS A 121 11.95 2.79 4.00
C LYS A 121 10.83 3.34 3.15
N LEU A 122 9.63 2.80 3.33
CA LEU A 122 8.41 3.29 2.70
C LEU A 122 8.20 4.74 3.10
N ARG A 123 8.05 5.60 2.10
CA ARG A 123 7.78 7.03 2.25
C ARG A 123 6.37 7.37 1.79
N ASP A 124 5.94 6.77 0.68
CA ASP A 124 4.65 7.08 0.09
C ASP A 124 4.05 5.91 -0.67
N ILE A 125 2.73 5.91 -0.81
CA ILE A 125 1.99 4.95 -1.64
C ILE A 125 1.23 5.78 -2.67
N LEU A 126 1.61 5.65 -3.94
CA LEU A 126 1.02 6.46 -5.01
C LEU A 126 -0.42 5.99 -5.29
N PRO A 127 -1.34 6.93 -5.55
CA PRO A 127 -2.67 6.58 -6.02
C PRO A 127 -2.59 5.85 -7.37
N ARG A 128 -3.54 4.95 -7.65
CA ARG A 128 -3.70 4.44 -9.02
C ARG A 128 -4.06 5.62 -9.92
N MET A 129 -3.30 5.83 -11.00
CA MET A 129 -3.73 6.72 -12.07
C MET A 129 -4.83 6.00 -12.86
N ASP A 130 -5.92 6.69 -13.17
CA ASP A 130 -6.92 6.24 -14.15
C ASP A 130 -6.26 6.18 -15.53
N GLN A 131 -5.58 5.08 -15.83
CA GLN A 131 -5.13 4.80 -17.19
C GLN A 131 -6.26 4.11 -17.94
N GLU A 132 -6.72 4.74 -19.03
CA GLU A 132 -7.51 4.10 -20.09
C GLU A 132 -6.79 2.81 -20.50
N CYS A 133 -7.28 1.66 -20.07
CA CYS A 133 -6.55 0.39 -20.15
C CYS A 133 -7.13 -0.52 -21.24
N GLU A 134 -6.38 -0.70 -22.33
CA GLU A 134 -6.56 -1.77 -23.31
C GLU A 134 -6.27 -3.17 -22.72
N ASP A 135 -5.73 -3.25 -21.50
CA ASP A 135 -5.27 -4.49 -20.85
C ASP A 135 -6.29 -5.06 -19.83
N ARG A 136 -7.59 -4.85 -20.09
CA ARG A 136 -8.71 -5.38 -19.28
C ARG A 136 -8.74 -6.91 -19.14
N SER A 137 -7.89 -7.62 -19.88
CA SER A 137 -7.87 -9.08 -20.00
C SER A 137 -7.22 -9.81 -18.82
N LYS A 138 -6.52 -9.11 -17.90
CA LYS A 138 -5.80 -9.74 -16.76
C LYS A 138 -6.19 -9.24 -15.37
N ASP A 139 -6.82 -8.07 -15.25
CA ASP A 139 -7.37 -7.54 -13.99
C ASP A 139 -8.88 -7.85 -13.96
N GLY A 140 -9.19 -9.13 -13.68
CA GLY A 140 -10.52 -9.72 -13.75
C GLY A 140 -11.42 -9.46 -12.53
N ALA A 141 -11.32 -8.30 -11.91
CA ALA A 141 -12.30 -7.72 -10.98
C ALA A 141 -11.84 -6.30 -10.66
N PRO A 142 -12.73 -5.37 -10.26
CA PRO A 142 -12.25 -4.24 -9.49
C PRO A 142 -11.45 -4.80 -8.31
N GLY A 143 -10.15 -4.48 -8.28
CA GLY A 143 -9.48 -4.29 -7.01
C GLY A 143 -10.30 -3.29 -6.17
N PRO A 144 -10.06 -3.08 -4.88
CA PRO A 144 -10.39 -1.81 -4.30
C PRO A 144 -9.53 -0.76 -5.03
N ALA A 145 -9.93 -0.32 -6.21
CA ALA A 145 -9.62 1.01 -6.68
C ALA A 145 -10.06 2.04 -5.60
N GLN A 146 -11.01 1.65 -4.75
CA GLN A 146 -11.65 2.41 -3.69
C GLN A 146 -10.82 2.59 -2.40
N ILE A 147 -9.51 2.78 -2.54
CA ILE A 147 -8.71 3.64 -1.64
C ILE A 147 -8.46 4.99 -2.35
N GLU A 148 -9.28 5.35 -3.35
CA GLU A 148 -9.34 6.70 -3.98
C GLU A 148 -9.34 7.87 -2.97
N TRP A 149 -9.64 7.64 -1.69
CA TRP A 149 -9.86 8.66 -0.67
C TRP A 149 -8.70 8.96 0.30
N TYR A 150 -7.55 8.27 0.24
CA TYR A 150 -6.52 8.45 1.30
C TYR A 150 -5.47 9.54 1.04
N TRP A 151 -5.61 10.33 -0.02
CA TRP A 151 -4.65 11.41 -0.35
C TRP A 151 -5.25 12.75 -0.76
N HIS A 152 -6.57 12.93 -0.70
CA HIS A 152 -7.18 14.26 -0.88
C HIS A 152 -8.21 14.60 0.19
N SER A 153 -7.70 15.18 1.27
CA SER A 153 -8.17 16.47 1.82
C SER A 153 -7.05 17.10 2.64
#